data_AF-A0A023C088-F1
#
_entry.id   AF-A0A023C088-F1
#
_cell.length_a   1.000
_cell.length_b   1.000
_cell.length_c   1.000
_cell.angle_alpha   90.00
_cell.angle_beta   90.00
_cell.angle_gamma   90.00
#
_symmetry.space_group_name_H-M   'P 1'
#
loop_
_entity.id
_entity.type
_entity.pdbx_description
1 polymer ?
#
loop_
_entity_poly.entity_id
_entity_poly.type
_entity_poly.pdbx_seq_one_letter_code
_entity_poly.pdbx_strand_id
1 'polypeptide(L)'
;MEKVKLHNISYSEEGKKIVYDYVADAQVQKFFVEDQSLYVSYQMDVSGIPDSIAVIPFLSNILPIAWFAGFIIEVDEVDEDFFHAQEIIKEEFAKRDSSYTLNGKLIAGKLVKNSIEGTQPAMLFSGGVDAYATYIRIYDKKPDLVTIHGADITIDDKTQWNDFTSFIESEALLNNNDKEFIETNLRDFYTYQVELLLKDIGWWGKVQHGLALVGSVAPISFIKKYNAIYIASSYTDHIDIDWGSTPEIDHKITWGGGIKVFHDGYELKRQDKVDSIAEFATKTNAKFKLRVCYSELRTEFNCSNCEKCFRTILGLILNGRNPNDYGFNVDEKVYDKFYTVLKIGSASKGVQYFWWELMEKAKKVDDFYVFNDKEEETIQINKIREGKIDDLLEQKINNPNKIKHRIKFIIRNKFPWLRRLYKKIMH
;
A
#
# COMPACT_ATOMS: atom_id res chain seq x y z
N MET A 1 30.44 -3.04 15.40
CA MET A 1 29.15 -3.32 14.76
C MET A 1 29.39 -3.08 13.29
N GLU A 2 29.00 -4.04 12.44
CA GLU A 2 29.11 -3.88 10.99
C GLU A 2 28.35 -2.64 10.54
N LYS A 3 28.72 -2.08 9.39
CA LYS A 3 28.14 -0.82 8.91
C LYS A 3 27.81 -0.79 7.43
N VAL A 4 26.89 0.12 7.11
CA VAL A 4 26.60 0.65 5.78
C VAL A 4 26.96 2.12 5.81
N LYS A 5 27.86 2.56 4.95
CA LYS A 5 28.22 3.98 4.81
C LYS A 5 27.72 4.51 3.48
N LEU A 6 26.88 5.54 3.52
CA LEU A 6 26.53 6.32 2.34
C LEU A 6 27.72 7.22 1.98
N HIS A 7 28.22 7.10 0.76
CA HIS A 7 29.35 7.88 0.26
C HIS A 7 28.90 9.10 -0.52
N ASN A 8 27.85 8.97 -1.32
CA ASN A 8 27.41 10.03 -2.20
C ASN A 8 25.91 9.93 -2.50
N ILE A 9 25.28 11.09 -2.61
CA ILE A 9 23.95 11.26 -3.20
C ILE A 9 24.17 11.87 -4.58
N SER A 10 23.96 11.07 -5.62
CA SER A 10 24.18 11.51 -6.99
C SER A 10 22.86 11.78 -7.70
N TYR A 11 22.87 12.76 -8.59
CA TYR A 11 21.71 13.15 -9.38
C TYR A 11 21.94 12.83 -10.86
N SER A 12 20.91 12.33 -11.53
CA SER A 12 20.90 12.00 -12.95
C SER A 12 19.56 12.41 -13.58
N GLU A 13 19.40 12.19 -14.89
CA GLU A 13 18.17 12.53 -15.62
C GLU A 13 17.76 14.01 -15.43
N GLU A 14 18.72 14.93 -15.63
CA GLU A 14 18.50 16.39 -15.42
C GLU A 14 18.08 16.72 -13.98
N GLY A 15 18.67 16.02 -13.01
CA GLY A 15 18.39 16.24 -11.59
C GLY A 15 17.11 15.58 -11.07
N LYS A 16 16.36 14.88 -11.94
CA LYS A 16 15.10 14.22 -11.59
C LYS A 16 15.28 12.90 -10.86
N LYS A 17 16.46 12.31 -10.90
CA LYS A 17 16.73 10.98 -10.31
C LYS A 17 17.86 11.02 -9.31
N ILE A 18 17.56 10.63 -8.09
CA ILE A 18 18.52 10.46 -6.99
C ILE A 18 18.98 9.01 -6.97
N VAL A 19 20.31 8.79 -6.95
CA VAL A 19 20.93 7.47 -6.79
C VAL A 19 21.86 7.50 -5.59
N TYR A 20 21.70 6.51 -4.70
CA TYR A 20 22.43 6.42 -3.45
C TYR A 20 23.61 5.45 -3.59
N ASP A 21 24.83 5.99 -3.50
CA ASP A 21 26.07 5.20 -3.52
C ASP A 21 26.53 4.90 -2.09
N TYR A 22 26.51 3.63 -1.72
CA TYR A 22 26.85 3.16 -0.38
C TYR A 22 27.68 1.88 -0.41
N VAL A 23 28.52 1.72 0.60
CA VAL A 23 29.30 0.50 0.83
C VAL A 23 28.83 -0.16 2.12
N ALA A 24 28.58 -1.46 2.05
CA ALA A 24 28.29 -2.30 3.20
C ALA A 24 29.50 -3.18 3.54
N ASP A 25 29.76 -3.37 4.83
CA ASP A 25 30.72 -4.36 5.30
C ASP A 25 30.32 -5.78 4.85
N ALA A 26 31.30 -6.68 4.72
CA ALA A 26 31.13 -7.99 4.10
C ALA A 26 29.98 -8.83 4.69
N GLN A 27 29.70 -8.74 5.99
CA GLN A 27 28.62 -9.52 6.61
C GLN A 27 27.22 -8.94 6.34
N VAL A 28 27.16 -7.67 5.95
CA VAL A 28 25.93 -6.91 5.69
C VAL A 28 25.59 -6.90 4.20
N GLN A 29 26.59 -7.01 3.32
CA GLN A 29 26.40 -7.06 1.85
C GLN A 29 25.33 -8.05 1.40
N LYS A 30 25.19 -9.20 2.09
CA LYS A 30 24.16 -10.21 1.79
C LYS A 30 22.72 -9.68 1.75
N PHE A 31 22.43 -8.57 2.42
CA PHE A 31 21.09 -7.96 2.42
C PHE A 31 20.81 -7.12 1.17
N PHE A 32 21.84 -6.70 0.44
CA PHE A 32 21.71 -5.81 -0.72
C PHE A 32 22.10 -6.54 -2.00
N VAL A 33 21.53 -6.10 -3.12
CA VAL A 33 21.90 -6.61 -4.43
C VAL A 33 23.13 -5.82 -4.92
N GLU A 34 24.21 -6.54 -5.24
CA GLU A 34 25.56 -5.97 -5.51
C GLU A 34 25.56 -4.89 -6.60
N ASP A 35 24.73 -5.04 -7.64
CA ASP A 35 24.66 -4.11 -8.78
C ASP A 35 23.34 -3.31 -8.84
N GLN A 36 22.61 -3.20 -7.73
CA GLN A 36 21.35 -2.44 -7.67
C GLN A 36 21.30 -1.51 -6.47
N SER A 37 21.91 -0.34 -6.63
CA SER A 37 21.70 0.78 -5.72
C SER A 37 20.23 1.18 -5.65
N LEU A 38 19.78 1.57 -4.46
CA LEU A 38 18.49 2.25 -4.30
C LEU A 38 18.50 3.56 -5.09
N TYR A 39 17.38 3.86 -5.74
CA TYR A 39 17.16 5.15 -6.40
C TYR A 39 15.71 5.61 -6.22
N VAL A 40 15.50 6.92 -6.44
CA VAL A 40 14.17 7.52 -6.59
C VAL A 40 14.18 8.55 -7.72
N SER A 41 13.22 8.44 -8.64
CA SER A 41 12.99 9.35 -9.76
C SER A 41 11.69 10.13 -9.59
N TYR A 42 11.71 11.41 -9.96
CA TYR A 42 10.62 12.36 -9.84
C TYR A 42 10.27 12.99 -11.20
N GLN A 43 9.17 13.74 -11.28
CA GLN A 43 8.79 14.46 -12.51
C GLN A 43 9.48 15.83 -12.65
N MET A 44 10.18 16.29 -11.60
CA MET A 44 10.86 17.58 -11.55
C MET A 44 12.30 17.42 -11.06
N ASP A 45 13.13 18.41 -11.36
CA ASP A 45 14.50 18.48 -10.86
C ASP A 45 14.47 18.63 -9.32
N VAL A 46 15.12 17.70 -8.62
CA VAL A 46 15.25 17.68 -7.17
C VAL A 46 16.69 17.91 -6.70
N SER A 47 17.62 18.23 -7.61
CA SER A 47 19.05 18.39 -7.28
C SER A 47 19.38 19.64 -6.46
N GLY A 48 18.43 20.58 -6.34
CA GLY A 48 18.58 21.80 -5.55
C GLY A 48 18.16 21.68 -4.08
N ILE A 49 17.68 20.52 -3.62
CA ILE A 49 17.28 20.33 -2.21
C ILE A 49 18.50 20.08 -1.31
N PRO A 50 18.39 20.32 0.02
CA PRO A 50 19.44 19.92 0.96
C PRO A 50 19.67 18.41 0.97
N ASP A 51 20.94 17.98 1.05
CA ASP A 51 21.28 16.55 1.12
C ASP A 51 20.66 15.87 2.36
N SER A 52 20.55 16.61 3.47
CA SER A 52 19.81 16.22 4.68
C SER A 52 18.34 15.86 4.45
N ILE A 53 17.69 16.36 3.40
CA ILE A 53 16.36 15.94 2.93
C ILE A 53 16.47 14.85 1.86
N ALA A 54 17.41 14.98 0.92
CA ALA A 54 17.63 14.02 -0.16
C ALA A 54 17.97 12.60 0.33
N VAL A 55 18.53 12.47 1.53
CA VAL A 55 18.89 11.19 2.16
C VAL A 55 17.68 10.44 2.76
N ILE A 56 16.54 11.11 2.97
CA ILE A 56 15.39 10.51 3.66
C ILE A 56 14.83 9.27 2.95
N PRO A 57 14.68 9.21 1.61
CA PRO A 57 14.24 7.99 0.94
C PRO A 57 15.20 6.80 1.14
N PHE A 58 16.50 7.06 1.20
CA PHE A 58 17.51 6.04 1.51
C PHE A 58 17.35 5.50 2.94
N LEU A 59 17.32 6.40 3.91
CA LEU A 59 17.17 6.02 5.32
C LEU A 59 15.84 5.31 5.59
N SER A 60 14.76 5.77 4.96
CA SER A 60 13.41 5.17 5.09
C SER A 60 13.34 3.72 4.63
N ASN A 61 14.25 3.29 3.76
CA ASN A 61 14.33 1.92 3.28
C ASN A 61 15.37 1.07 4.03
N ILE A 62 16.53 1.66 4.39
CA ILE A 62 17.63 0.89 4.99
C ILE A 62 17.55 0.84 6.52
N LEU A 63 17.03 1.86 7.20
CA LEU A 63 16.90 1.87 8.66
C LEU A 63 16.13 0.66 9.19
N PRO A 64 14.97 0.27 8.63
CA PRO A 64 14.29 -0.93 9.09
C PRO A 64 15.16 -2.18 8.95
N ILE A 65 15.89 -2.35 7.84
CA ILE A 65 16.81 -3.48 7.67
C ILE A 65 17.90 -3.44 8.76
N ALA A 66 18.48 -2.27 9.02
CA ALA A 66 19.49 -2.08 10.04
C ALA A 66 18.99 -2.40 11.45
N TRP A 67 17.78 -1.97 11.80
CA TRP A 67 17.17 -2.22 13.10
C TRP A 67 17.07 -3.71 13.39
N PHE A 68 16.56 -4.49 12.43
CA PHE A 68 16.37 -5.93 12.57
C PHE A 68 17.68 -6.73 12.41
N ALA A 69 18.58 -6.31 11.53
CA ALA A 69 19.85 -7.00 11.28
C ALA A 69 20.97 -6.63 12.27
N GLY A 70 20.86 -5.48 12.95
CA GLY A 70 21.83 -5.03 13.94
C GLY A 70 23.10 -4.41 13.37
N PHE A 71 23.00 -3.53 12.36
CA PHE A 71 24.15 -2.79 11.82
C PHE A 71 24.00 -1.27 11.93
N ILE A 72 25.11 -0.55 11.76
CA ILE A 72 25.17 0.93 11.76
C ILE A 72 24.91 1.45 10.34
N ILE A 73 24.17 2.54 10.20
CA ILE A 73 24.14 3.35 8.98
C ILE A 73 24.90 4.65 9.26
N GLU A 74 25.89 4.98 8.45
CA GLU A 74 26.64 6.25 8.48
C GLU A 74 26.21 7.12 7.30
N VAL A 75 25.80 8.36 7.58
CA VAL A 75 25.49 9.41 6.58
C VAL A 75 26.17 10.72 6.97
N ASP A 76 26.47 11.58 5.99
CA ASP A 76 27.14 12.86 6.25
C ASP A 76 26.22 13.85 6.95
N GLU A 77 25.02 14.07 6.41
CA GLU A 77 24.00 14.89 7.05
C GLU A 77 22.60 14.29 6.94
N VAL A 78 21.73 14.66 7.87
CA VAL A 78 20.32 14.25 7.93
C VAL A 78 19.49 15.36 8.56
N ASP A 79 18.23 15.45 8.16
CA ASP A 79 17.25 16.33 8.79
C ASP A 79 17.09 15.99 10.29
N GLU A 80 17.14 17.03 11.13
CA GLU A 80 17.07 16.90 12.59
C GLU A 80 15.75 16.25 13.06
N ASP A 81 14.62 16.68 12.49
CA ASP A 81 13.32 16.12 12.85
C ASP A 81 13.21 14.65 12.45
N PHE A 82 13.68 14.29 11.25
CA PHE A 82 13.70 12.89 10.79
C PHE A 82 14.61 12.00 11.64
N PHE A 83 15.79 12.51 12.03
CA PHE A 83 16.73 11.78 12.89
C PHE A 83 16.12 11.41 14.24
N HIS A 84 15.33 12.31 14.83
CA HIS A 84 14.61 12.03 16.07
C HIS A 84 13.37 11.16 15.85
N ALA A 85 12.62 11.40 14.78
CA ALA A 85 11.45 10.62 14.41
C ALA A 85 11.78 9.13 14.27
N GLN A 86 12.88 8.79 13.60
CA GLN A 86 13.22 7.39 13.31
C GLN A 86 13.55 6.57 14.57
N GLU A 87 14.12 7.18 15.63
CA GLU A 87 14.32 6.48 16.90
C GLU A 87 12.96 6.15 17.56
N ILE A 88 12.01 7.10 17.52
CA ILE A 88 10.66 6.86 18.05
C ILE A 88 9.96 5.77 17.25
N ILE A 89 10.06 5.80 15.91
CA ILE A 89 9.48 4.78 15.03
C ILE A 89 10.06 3.39 15.36
N LYS A 90 11.38 3.30 15.55
CA LYS A 90 12.05 2.06 15.97
C LYS A 90 11.51 1.54 17.30
N GLU A 91 11.28 2.42 18.28
CA GLU A 91 10.67 2.03 19.56
C GLU A 91 9.25 1.50 19.37
N GLU A 92 8.43 2.11 18.51
CA GLU A 92 7.09 1.61 18.21
C GLU A 92 7.13 0.23 17.54
N PHE A 93 8.07 -0.02 16.61
CA PHE A 93 8.29 -1.37 16.08
C PHE A 93 8.67 -2.38 17.16
N ALA A 94 9.55 -2.01 18.10
CA ALA A 94 9.98 -2.89 19.18
C ALA A 94 8.84 -3.26 20.15
N LYS A 95 7.85 -2.38 20.33
CA LYS A 95 6.66 -2.66 21.17
C LYS A 95 5.73 -3.70 20.54
N ARG A 96 5.71 -3.81 19.21
CA ARG A 96 4.75 -4.66 18.46
C ARG A 96 5.08 -6.14 18.53
N ASP A 97 6.37 -6.48 18.57
CA ASP A 97 6.80 -7.86 18.82
C ASP A 97 8.04 -7.88 19.71
N SER A 98 7.81 -8.12 21.01
CA SER A 98 8.84 -8.20 22.05
C SER A 98 9.86 -9.33 21.82
N SER A 99 9.65 -10.17 20.81
CA SER A 99 10.54 -11.26 20.46
C SER A 99 11.65 -10.85 19.51
N TYR A 100 11.63 -9.62 18.99
CA TYR A 100 12.77 -8.98 18.32
C TYR A 100 13.48 -8.00 19.25
N THR A 101 14.81 -7.95 19.14
CA THR A 101 15.64 -6.90 19.74
C THR A 101 16.19 -6.03 18.61
N LEU A 102 15.69 -4.80 18.50
CA LEU A 102 16.08 -3.89 17.42
C LEU A 102 17.36 -3.11 17.79
N ASN A 103 18.48 -3.46 17.16
CA ASN A 103 19.83 -3.01 17.58
C ASN A 103 20.50 -2.01 16.64
N GLY A 104 20.05 -1.90 15.39
CA GLY A 104 20.64 -0.99 14.39
C GLY A 104 20.58 0.48 14.79
N LYS A 105 21.52 1.29 14.29
CA LYS A 105 21.69 2.71 14.66
C LYS A 105 21.99 3.58 13.45
N LEU A 106 21.54 4.83 13.51
CA LEU A 106 21.95 5.88 12.58
C LEU A 106 23.05 6.74 13.22
N ILE A 107 24.13 6.95 12.48
CA ILE A 107 25.18 7.93 12.80
C ILE A 107 25.19 8.97 11.69
N ALA A 108 24.87 10.21 12.05
CA ALA A 108 24.97 11.35 11.16
C ALA A 108 26.19 12.20 11.52
N GLY A 109 26.97 12.62 10.53
CA GLY A 109 28.06 13.58 10.73
C GLY A 109 27.55 14.94 11.19
N LYS A 110 26.37 15.35 10.70
CA LYS A 110 25.70 16.60 11.02
C LYS A 110 24.18 16.45 11.04
N LEU A 111 23.52 17.02 12.05
CA LEU A 111 22.08 17.23 12.03
C LEU A 111 21.79 18.61 11.44
N VAL A 112 20.86 18.68 10.48
CA VAL A 112 20.48 19.91 9.79
C VAL A 112 19.04 20.23 10.12
N LYS A 113 18.80 21.44 10.63
CA LYS A 113 17.46 21.94 10.87
C LYS A 113 16.90 22.57 9.60
N ASN A 114 16.14 21.81 8.84
CA ASN A 114 15.43 22.33 7.67
C ASN A 114 14.09 22.96 8.08
N SER A 115 13.53 23.78 7.21
CA SER A 115 12.19 24.34 7.38
C SER A 115 11.48 24.40 6.03
N ILE A 116 10.32 23.76 5.96
CA ILE A 116 9.43 23.74 4.82
C ILE A 116 8.20 24.57 5.22
N GLU A 117 8.13 25.80 4.71
CA GLU A 117 7.01 26.70 4.98
C GLU A 117 5.98 26.61 3.85
N GLY A 118 4.89 25.90 4.10
CA GLY A 118 3.76 25.83 3.17
C GLY A 118 2.48 25.32 3.82
N THR A 119 1.43 25.20 3.01
CA THR A 119 0.11 24.75 3.46
C THR A 119 -0.48 23.63 2.61
N GLN A 120 0.24 23.22 1.56
CA GLN A 120 -0.27 22.26 0.58
C GLN A 120 -0.18 20.84 1.17
N PRO A 121 -1.28 20.08 1.22
CA PRO A 121 -1.21 18.67 1.59
C PRO A 121 -0.87 17.81 0.38
N ALA A 122 -0.19 16.70 0.61
CA ALA A 122 -0.02 15.63 -0.35
C ALA A 122 -0.69 14.35 0.16
N MET A 123 -1.01 13.45 -0.75
CA MET A 123 -1.62 12.17 -0.44
C MET A 123 -1.02 11.06 -1.29
N LEU A 124 -0.61 9.98 -0.65
CA LEU A 124 -0.29 8.75 -1.37
C LEU A 124 -1.57 8.16 -1.98
N PHE A 125 -1.63 8.09 -3.30
CA PHE A 125 -2.83 7.76 -4.05
C PHE A 125 -2.60 6.58 -5.00
N SER A 126 -3.36 5.50 -4.81
CA SER A 126 -3.28 4.26 -5.61
C SER A 126 -4.54 3.97 -6.44
N GLY A 127 -5.56 4.83 -6.34
CA GLY A 127 -6.87 4.66 -6.98
C GLY A 127 -7.76 3.57 -6.37
N GLY A 128 -7.33 2.91 -5.28
CA GLY A 128 -8.11 1.89 -4.60
C GLY A 128 -9.20 2.46 -3.67
N VAL A 129 -10.00 1.57 -3.07
CA VAL A 129 -11.04 1.94 -2.08
C VAL A 129 -10.44 2.76 -0.93
N ASP A 130 -9.31 2.32 -0.39
CA ASP A 130 -8.68 2.98 0.75
C ASP A 130 -8.18 4.38 0.38
N ALA A 131 -7.54 4.53 -0.78
CA ALA A 131 -7.12 5.83 -1.30
C ALA A 131 -8.30 6.76 -1.60
N TYR A 132 -9.38 6.27 -2.21
CA TYR A 132 -10.55 7.14 -2.45
C TYR A 132 -11.25 7.56 -1.16
N ALA A 133 -11.34 6.69 -0.15
CA ALA A 133 -11.95 7.04 1.12
C ALA A 133 -11.20 8.18 1.83
N THR A 134 -9.86 8.12 1.87
CA THR A 134 -9.05 9.22 2.39
C THR A 134 -9.16 10.46 1.52
N TYR A 135 -9.06 10.34 0.19
CA TYR A 135 -9.20 11.47 -0.73
C TYR A 135 -10.50 12.24 -0.52
N ILE A 136 -11.62 11.53 -0.39
CA ILE A 136 -12.95 12.12 -0.16
C ILE A 136 -13.00 12.88 1.17
N ARG A 137 -12.42 12.34 2.25
CA ARG A 137 -12.37 12.99 3.57
C ARG A 137 -11.59 14.30 3.57
N ILE A 138 -10.64 14.45 2.66
CA ILE A 138 -9.80 15.66 2.51
C ILE A 138 -10.01 16.38 1.19
N TYR A 139 -11.12 16.10 0.50
CA TYR A 139 -11.39 16.56 -0.86
C TYR A 139 -11.23 18.08 -1.03
N ASP A 140 -11.80 18.84 -0.10
CA ASP A 140 -11.77 20.31 -0.11
C ASP A 140 -10.36 20.89 0.08
N LYS A 141 -9.43 20.10 0.64
CA LYS A 141 -8.03 20.51 0.79
C LYS A 141 -7.25 20.44 -0.52
N LYS A 142 -7.81 19.80 -1.56
CA LYS A 142 -7.18 19.62 -2.88
C LYS A 142 -5.73 19.11 -2.79
N PRO A 143 -5.50 17.94 -2.16
CA PRO A 143 -4.15 17.43 -1.98
C PRO A 143 -3.47 17.12 -3.32
N ASP A 144 -2.15 17.28 -3.37
CA ASP A 144 -1.35 16.73 -4.47
C ASP A 144 -1.38 15.19 -4.37
N LEU A 145 -1.67 14.51 -5.48
CA LEU A 145 -1.82 13.06 -5.51
C LEU A 145 -0.50 12.42 -5.93
N VAL A 146 0.14 11.74 -4.99
CA VAL A 146 1.44 11.10 -5.18
C VAL A 146 1.27 9.61 -5.41
N THR A 147 1.68 9.11 -6.58
CA THR A 147 1.60 7.69 -6.93
C THR A 147 3.01 7.13 -7.13
N ILE A 148 3.29 5.98 -6.50
CA ILE A 148 4.64 5.39 -6.46
C ILE A 148 4.72 4.13 -7.34
N HIS A 149 5.54 4.20 -8.40
CA HIS A 149 5.96 3.08 -9.22
C HIS A 149 7.10 2.29 -8.55
N GLY A 150 7.01 0.96 -8.55
CA GLY A 150 7.90 0.06 -7.84
C GLY A 150 7.31 -0.54 -6.56
N ALA A 151 6.22 0.04 -6.05
CA ALA A 151 5.50 -0.49 -4.88
C ALA A 151 4.51 -1.62 -5.24
N ASP A 152 3.38 -1.26 -5.84
CA ASP A 152 2.33 -2.18 -6.29
C ASP A 152 2.55 -2.72 -7.70
N ILE A 153 3.18 -1.91 -8.56
CA ILE A 153 3.52 -2.22 -9.95
C ILE A 153 5.04 -2.27 -10.01
N THR A 154 5.62 -3.39 -10.47
CA THR A 154 7.06 -3.55 -10.59
C THR A 154 7.62 -2.56 -11.61
N ILE A 155 8.82 -2.03 -11.37
CA ILE A 155 9.46 -1.02 -12.24
C ILE A 155 9.58 -1.42 -13.72
N ASP A 156 9.63 -2.73 -14.01
CA ASP A 156 9.69 -3.29 -15.37
C ASP A 156 8.33 -3.31 -16.10
N ASP A 157 7.20 -3.23 -15.39
CA ASP A 157 5.85 -3.31 -15.97
C ASP A 157 5.38 -1.92 -16.44
N LYS A 158 6.12 -1.37 -17.41
CA LYS A 158 5.85 -0.04 -17.99
C LYS A 158 4.47 0.06 -18.63
N THR A 159 3.94 -1.04 -19.18
CA THR A 159 2.59 -1.05 -19.77
C THR A 159 1.53 -0.80 -18.70
N GLN A 160 1.55 -1.58 -17.63
CA GLN A 160 0.58 -1.42 -16.55
C GLN A 160 0.74 -0.08 -15.82
N TRP A 161 1.97 0.42 -15.71
CA TRP A 161 2.25 1.75 -15.18
C TRP A 161 1.62 2.85 -16.04
N ASN A 162 1.87 2.83 -17.35
CA ASN A 162 1.31 3.81 -18.29
C ASN A 162 -0.21 3.77 -18.35
N ASP A 163 -0.82 2.58 -18.34
CA ASP A 163 -2.27 2.45 -18.25
C ASP A 163 -2.79 3.12 -16.98
N PHE A 164 -2.13 2.88 -15.84
CA PHE A 164 -2.54 3.42 -14.56
C PHE A 164 -2.38 4.93 -14.45
N THR A 165 -1.25 5.50 -14.87
CA THR A 165 -1.05 6.95 -14.85
C THR A 165 -2.00 7.65 -15.82
N SER A 166 -2.22 7.10 -17.02
CA SER A 166 -3.21 7.60 -17.98
C SER A 166 -4.63 7.59 -17.39
N PHE A 167 -4.97 6.57 -16.59
CA PHE A 167 -6.23 6.52 -15.88
C PHE A 167 -6.35 7.62 -14.82
N ILE A 168 -5.35 7.83 -13.97
CA ILE A 168 -5.36 8.91 -12.96
C ILE A 168 -5.48 10.28 -13.65
N GLU A 169 -4.74 10.49 -14.74
CA GLU A 169 -4.75 11.76 -15.49
C GLU A 169 -6.09 12.05 -16.17
N SER A 170 -6.81 11.01 -16.61
CA SER A 170 -8.10 11.16 -17.30
C SER A 170 -9.32 11.20 -16.36
N GLU A 171 -9.13 10.94 -15.06
CA GLU A 171 -10.22 10.87 -14.09
C GLU A 171 -10.71 12.26 -13.71
N ALA A 172 -11.94 12.60 -14.13
CA ALA A 172 -12.48 13.95 -14.04
C ALA A 172 -12.57 14.47 -12.60
N LEU A 173 -12.79 13.57 -11.63
CA LEU A 173 -12.83 13.91 -10.21
C LEU A 173 -11.49 14.48 -9.71
N LEU A 174 -10.38 14.08 -10.33
CA LEU A 174 -9.01 14.43 -9.92
C LEU A 174 -8.44 15.61 -10.73
N ASN A 175 -9.23 16.25 -11.60
CA ASN A 175 -8.76 17.35 -12.48
C ASN A 175 -8.24 18.57 -11.71
N ASN A 176 -8.72 18.79 -10.49
CA ASN A 176 -8.31 19.92 -9.65
C ASN A 176 -7.13 19.59 -8.73
N ASN A 177 -6.51 18.43 -8.90
CA ASN A 177 -5.37 17.97 -8.12
C ASN A 177 -4.13 17.89 -9.00
N ASP A 178 -3.02 18.43 -8.52
CA ASP A 178 -1.70 18.13 -9.07
C ASP A 178 -1.39 16.65 -8.84
N LYS A 179 -0.68 16.04 -9.78
CA LYS A 179 -0.36 14.61 -9.78
C LYS A 179 1.15 14.46 -9.86
N GLU A 180 1.71 13.68 -8.95
CA GLU A 180 3.13 13.42 -8.86
C GLU A 180 3.38 11.92 -8.96
N PHE A 181 4.21 11.54 -9.93
CA PHE A 181 4.58 10.17 -10.23
C PHE A 181 6.03 9.93 -9.82
N ILE A 182 6.23 9.13 -8.78
CA ILE A 182 7.55 8.78 -8.25
C ILE A 182 7.89 7.35 -8.67
N GLU A 183 9.07 7.12 -9.24
CA GLU A 183 9.57 5.77 -9.54
C GLU A 183 10.73 5.40 -8.63
N THR A 184 10.72 4.20 -8.05
CA THR A 184 11.79 3.75 -7.15
C THR A 184 11.86 2.23 -7.08
N ASN A 185 13.07 1.67 -7.06
CA ASN A 185 13.33 0.24 -6.94
C ASN A 185 13.28 -0.27 -5.48
N LEU A 186 12.44 0.34 -4.64
CA LEU A 186 12.37 0.08 -3.20
C LEU A 186 12.06 -1.40 -2.82
N ARG A 187 11.64 -2.25 -3.78
CA ARG A 187 11.42 -3.69 -3.57
C ARG A 187 12.50 -4.60 -4.16
N ASP A 188 13.42 -4.02 -4.93
CA ASP A 188 14.38 -4.78 -5.75
C ASP A 188 15.83 -4.59 -5.29
N PHE A 189 16.16 -3.47 -4.62
CA PHE A 189 17.53 -3.16 -4.17
C PHE A 189 18.09 -4.09 -3.07
N TYR A 190 17.24 -4.92 -2.47
CA TYR A 190 17.59 -5.84 -1.38
C TYR A 190 17.31 -7.30 -1.74
N THR A 191 18.02 -8.22 -1.08
CA THR A 191 17.90 -9.66 -1.35
C THR A 191 16.84 -10.32 -0.46
N TYR A 192 16.48 -11.56 -0.78
CA TYR A 192 15.61 -12.38 0.08
C TYR A 192 16.11 -12.54 1.53
N GLN A 193 17.39 -12.25 1.84
CA GLN A 193 17.90 -12.25 3.22
C GLN A 193 17.13 -11.28 4.13
N VAL A 194 16.57 -10.20 3.57
CA VAL A 194 15.73 -9.26 4.32
C VAL A 194 14.42 -9.91 4.80
N GLU A 195 13.79 -10.75 3.98
CA GLU A 195 12.61 -11.53 4.41
C GLU A 195 12.96 -12.49 5.55
N LEU A 196 14.20 -12.98 5.62
CA LEU A 196 14.67 -13.88 6.68
C LEU A 196 14.97 -13.18 8.01
N LEU A 197 14.91 -11.84 8.06
CA LEU A 197 14.98 -11.09 9.31
C LEU A 197 13.71 -11.28 10.15
N LEU A 198 12.62 -11.69 9.52
CA LEU A 198 11.37 -12.01 10.18
C LEU A 198 11.24 -13.53 10.42
N LYS A 199 10.56 -13.89 11.51
CA LYS A 199 10.22 -15.28 11.87
C LYS A 199 9.24 -15.91 10.87
N ASP A 200 8.44 -15.08 10.23
CA ASP A 200 7.56 -15.42 9.12
C ASP A 200 7.80 -14.47 7.94
N ILE A 201 7.18 -14.72 6.79
CA ILE A 201 7.38 -13.90 5.59
C ILE A 201 6.48 -12.66 5.61
N GLY A 202 6.87 -11.62 4.87
CA GLY A 202 6.03 -10.45 4.63
C GLY A 202 6.69 -9.13 5.00
N TRP A 203 8.01 -9.02 4.83
CA TRP A 203 8.80 -7.83 5.16
C TRP A 203 8.17 -6.53 4.65
N TRP A 204 7.78 -6.53 3.38
CA TRP A 204 7.12 -5.38 2.73
C TRP A 204 5.94 -4.85 3.55
N GLY A 205 4.98 -5.73 3.87
CA GLY A 205 3.75 -5.36 4.57
C GLY A 205 3.97 -5.13 6.07
N LYS A 206 4.82 -5.93 6.72
CA LYS A 206 4.98 -5.91 8.18
C LYS A 206 5.92 -4.82 8.69
N VAL A 207 6.83 -4.35 7.84
CA VAL A 207 7.93 -3.47 8.27
C VAL A 207 8.13 -2.27 7.34
N GLN A 208 8.27 -2.49 6.04
CA GLN A 208 8.90 -1.48 5.18
C GLN A 208 7.93 -0.44 4.57
N HIS A 209 6.77 -0.88 4.07
CA HIS A 209 6.03 -0.08 3.09
C HIS A 209 5.60 1.31 3.57
N GLY A 210 5.10 1.48 4.79
CA GLY A 210 4.65 2.79 5.29
C GLY A 210 5.77 3.83 5.24
N LEU A 211 6.88 3.52 5.90
CA LEU A 211 8.05 4.40 5.96
C LEU A 211 8.68 4.62 4.57
N ALA A 212 8.81 3.57 3.76
CA ALA A 212 9.38 3.67 2.41
C ALA A 212 8.53 4.56 1.47
N LEU A 213 7.20 4.41 1.51
CA LEU A 213 6.30 5.19 0.66
C LEU A 213 6.30 6.66 1.09
N VAL A 214 6.13 6.94 2.39
CA VAL A 214 6.12 8.32 2.91
C VAL A 214 7.49 8.98 2.73
N GLY A 215 8.58 8.27 3.02
CA GLY A 215 9.94 8.79 2.86
C GLY A 215 10.30 9.17 1.43
N SER A 216 9.73 8.51 0.43
CA SER A 216 9.95 8.89 -0.98
C SER A 216 9.34 10.24 -1.35
N VAL A 217 8.41 10.78 -0.55
CA VAL A 217 7.79 12.11 -0.76
C VAL A 217 8.71 13.24 -0.26
N ALA A 218 9.73 12.94 0.57
CA ALA A 218 10.51 13.97 1.23
C ALA A 218 11.19 14.98 0.25
N PRO A 219 11.85 14.56 -0.83
CA PRO A 219 12.40 15.51 -1.82
C PRO A 219 11.38 16.48 -2.42
N ILE A 220 10.24 15.96 -2.91
CA ILE A 220 9.21 16.82 -3.49
C ILE A 220 8.47 17.66 -2.45
N SER A 221 8.39 17.20 -1.19
CA SER A 221 7.79 17.98 -0.11
C SER A 221 8.53 19.29 0.14
N PHE A 222 9.85 19.32 -0.04
CA PHE A 222 10.67 20.53 0.11
C PHE A 222 10.39 21.54 -1.00
N ILE A 223 10.26 21.06 -2.25
CA ILE A 223 10.04 21.91 -3.43
C ILE A 223 8.60 22.43 -3.47
N LYS A 224 7.63 21.54 -3.27
CA LYS A 224 6.19 21.82 -3.32
C LYS A 224 5.64 22.40 -2.02
N LYS A 225 6.48 22.50 -0.99
CA LYS A 225 6.17 23.06 0.32
C LYS A 225 5.00 22.34 1.01
N TYR A 226 5.08 21.01 1.06
CA TYR A 226 4.04 20.22 1.71
C TYR A 226 4.09 20.38 3.22
N ASN A 227 2.92 20.55 3.84
CA ASN A 227 2.80 20.61 5.31
C ASN A 227 2.20 19.33 5.92
N ALA A 228 1.59 18.50 5.09
CA ALA A 228 0.94 17.27 5.50
C ALA A 228 1.03 16.21 4.41
N ILE A 229 1.19 14.96 4.82
CA ILE A 229 1.17 13.80 3.93
C ILE A 229 0.15 12.80 4.46
N TYR A 230 -0.79 12.40 3.61
CA TYR A 230 -1.81 11.41 3.95
C TYR A 230 -1.45 10.04 3.37
N ILE A 231 -1.45 9.02 4.22
CA ILE A 231 -1.39 7.61 3.85
C ILE A 231 -2.70 6.94 4.27
N ALA A 232 -3.37 6.26 3.34
CA ALA A 232 -4.63 5.59 3.62
C ALA A 232 -4.41 4.29 4.39
N SER A 233 -5.24 4.03 5.40
CA SER A 233 -5.16 2.80 6.18
C SER A 233 -5.47 1.57 5.33
N SER A 234 -4.67 0.51 5.47
CA SER A 234 -4.96 -0.79 4.84
C SER A 234 -5.93 -1.63 5.67
N TYR A 235 -5.90 -1.43 7.00
CA TYR A 235 -6.66 -2.17 7.99
C TYR A 235 -7.37 -1.22 8.96
N THR A 236 -8.08 -1.81 9.91
CA THR A 236 -8.86 -1.11 10.93
C THR A 236 -8.38 -1.49 12.32
N ASP A 237 -8.58 -0.61 13.30
CA ASP A 237 -8.39 -0.85 14.74
C ASP A 237 -9.21 -2.04 15.29
N HIS A 238 -10.17 -2.56 14.52
CA HIS A 238 -10.98 -3.73 14.87
C HIS A 238 -10.30 -5.08 14.64
N ILE A 239 -9.14 -5.14 13.97
CA ILE A 239 -8.39 -6.38 13.77
C ILE A 239 -6.94 -6.17 14.15
N ASP A 240 -6.46 -6.97 15.10
CA ASP A 240 -5.04 -7.03 15.42
C ASP A 240 -4.28 -7.76 14.30
N ILE A 241 -3.57 -6.98 13.47
CA ILE A 241 -2.74 -7.46 12.38
C ILE A 241 -1.36 -6.85 12.50
N ASP A 242 -0.35 -7.71 12.44
CA ASP A 242 1.04 -7.28 12.31
C ASP A 242 1.26 -6.59 10.94
N TRP A 243 1.29 -5.26 10.94
CA TRP A 243 1.42 -4.38 9.79
C TRP A 243 2.33 -3.18 10.05
N GLY A 244 3.26 -2.88 9.14
CA GLY A 244 4.31 -1.86 9.28
C GLY A 244 3.86 -0.42 8.99
N SER A 245 2.56 -0.19 8.90
CA SER A 245 1.93 1.11 8.67
C SER A 245 0.71 1.18 9.56
N THR A 246 0.84 1.91 10.67
CA THR A 246 -0.20 2.12 11.68
C THR A 246 -0.15 3.57 12.15
N PRO A 247 -1.20 4.09 12.80
CA PRO A 247 -1.17 5.43 13.39
C PRO A 247 0.01 5.66 14.35
N GLU A 248 0.40 4.65 15.12
CA GLU A 248 1.50 4.74 16.10
C GLU A 248 2.86 4.93 15.41
N ILE A 249 3.04 4.38 14.20
CA ILE A 249 4.27 4.48 13.42
C ILE A 249 4.22 5.69 12.49
N ASP A 250 3.21 5.76 11.63
CA ASP A 250 3.18 6.71 10.52
C ASP A 250 3.07 8.15 11.02
N HIS A 251 2.30 8.41 12.10
CA HIS A 251 2.19 9.75 12.68
C HIS A 251 3.48 10.27 13.32
N LYS A 252 4.48 9.40 13.52
CA LYS A 252 5.79 9.78 14.07
C LYS A 252 6.75 10.22 12.98
N ILE A 253 6.46 9.88 11.73
CA ILE A 253 7.27 10.30 10.60
C ILE A 253 7.13 11.82 10.43
N THR A 254 8.25 12.52 10.46
CA THR A 254 8.33 13.98 10.26
C THR A 254 9.72 14.35 9.74
N TRP A 255 9.82 15.50 9.09
CA TRP A 255 11.04 16.17 8.67
C TRP A 255 10.76 17.65 8.40
N GLY A 256 11.80 18.44 8.11
CA GLY A 256 11.63 19.74 7.46
C GLY A 256 10.92 20.80 8.29
N GLY A 257 11.07 20.78 9.61
CA GLY A 257 10.40 21.73 10.51
C GLY A 257 9.00 21.29 10.94
N GLY A 258 8.71 19.99 10.91
CA GLY A 258 7.48 19.43 11.47
C GLY A 258 6.36 19.10 10.48
N ILE A 259 6.68 18.56 9.29
CA ILE A 259 5.64 18.02 8.39
C ILE A 259 4.82 16.93 9.10
N LYS A 260 3.49 16.94 8.90
CA LYS A 260 2.60 16.00 9.59
C LYS A 260 2.19 14.85 8.68
N VAL A 261 2.50 13.63 9.09
CA VAL A 261 2.02 12.44 8.41
C VAL A 261 0.74 11.95 9.09
N PHE A 262 -0.29 11.66 8.30
CA PHE A 262 -1.60 11.19 8.77
C PHE A 262 -1.92 9.82 8.19
N HIS A 263 -2.11 8.83 9.07
CA HIS A 263 -2.63 7.52 8.75
C HIS A 263 -4.16 7.55 8.83
N ASP A 264 -4.80 7.81 7.68
CA ASP A 264 -6.21 8.16 7.66
C ASP A 264 -7.14 6.95 7.45
N GLY A 265 -8.28 6.96 8.15
CA GLY A 265 -9.34 5.96 8.03
C GLY A 265 -9.08 4.65 8.78
N TYR A 266 -8.23 4.64 9.81
CA TYR A 266 -7.96 3.44 10.63
C TYR A 266 -9.17 3.00 11.47
N GLU A 267 -10.06 3.92 11.78
CA GLU A 267 -11.34 3.69 12.44
C GLU A 267 -12.41 3.10 11.52
N LEU A 268 -12.15 3.06 10.20
CA LEU A 268 -13.12 2.62 9.20
C LEU A 268 -12.90 1.18 8.79
N LYS A 269 -13.98 0.38 8.81
CA LYS A 269 -13.98 -0.91 8.13
C LYS A 269 -13.94 -0.69 6.63
N ARG A 270 -13.63 -1.75 5.87
CA ARG A 270 -13.58 -1.64 4.41
C ARG A 270 -14.97 -1.30 3.86
N GLN A 271 -16.04 -1.84 4.44
CA GLN A 271 -17.38 -1.48 4.01
C GLN A 271 -17.74 -0.01 4.31
N ASP A 272 -17.29 0.56 5.44
CA ASP A 272 -17.53 1.97 5.76
C ASP A 272 -16.85 2.91 4.75
N LYS A 273 -15.68 2.51 4.24
CA LYS A 273 -14.98 3.19 3.14
C LYS A 273 -15.78 3.15 1.83
N VAL A 274 -16.36 1.99 1.49
CA VAL A 274 -17.22 1.84 0.30
C VAL A 274 -18.51 2.66 0.46
N ASP A 275 -19.11 2.68 1.64
CA ASP A 275 -20.28 3.51 1.96
C ASP A 275 -19.96 5.00 1.73
N SER A 276 -18.83 5.48 2.23
CA SER A 276 -18.37 6.87 2.05
C SER A 276 -18.17 7.24 0.58
N ILE A 277 -17.59 6.32 -0.21
CA ILE A 277 -17.40 6.47 -1.66
C ILE A 277 -18.75 6.59 -2.38
N ALA A 278 -19.68 5.67 -2.08
CA ALA A 278 -20.99 5.64 -2.71
C ALA A 278 -21.82 6.88 -2.35
N GLU A 279 -21.75 7.34 -1.08
CA GLU A 279 -22.42 8.54 -0.61
C GLU A 279 -21.89 9.79 -1.32
N PHE A 280 -20.56 9.95 -1.36
CA PHE A 280 -19.90 11.07 -2.03
C PHE A 280 -20.28 11.14 -3.50
N ALA A 281 -20.21 10.03 -4.23
CA ALA A 281 -20.59 9.96 -5.64
C ALA A 281 -22.02 10.44 -5.88
N THR A 282 -22.97 10.08 -5.01
CA THR A 282 -24.34 10.59 -5.12
C THR A 282 -24.49 12.06 -4.72
N LYS A 283 -23.87 12.50 -3.63
CA LYS A 283 -24.00 13.90 -3.17
C LYS A 283 -23.41 14.88 -4.19
N THR A 284 -22.34 14.48 -4.86
CA THR A 284 -21.61 15.33 -5.81
C THR A 284 -21.99 15.06 -7.27
N ASN A 285 -22.76 14.00 -7.53
CA ASN A 285 -22.98 13.46 -8.87
C ASN A 285 -21.66 13.17 -9.62
N ALA A 286 -20.59 12.88 -8.89
CA ALA A 286 -19.29 12.55 -9.46
C ALA A 286 -19.31 11.14 -10.04
N LYS A 287 -18.65 10.99 -11.20
CA LYS A 287 -18.39 9.70 -11.83
C LYS A 287 -16.90 9.47 -11.83
N PHE A 288 -16.47 8.32 -11.30
CA PHE A 288 -15.08 7.91 -11.24
C PHE A 288 -14.97 6.40 -11.10
N LYS A 289 -13.83 5.84 -11.51
CA LYS A 289 -13.57 4.40 -11.41
C LYS A 289 -12.64 4.09 -10.24
N LEU A 290 -12.80 2.89 -9.67
CA LEU A 290 -11.93 2.36 -8.63
C LEU A 290 -10.92 1.39 -9.23
N ARG A 291 -9.67 1.39 -8.76
CA ARG A 291 -8.65 0.38 -9.07
C ARG A 291 -8.44 -0.53 -7.87
N VAL A 292 -9.17 -1.63 -7.82
CA VAL A 292 -9.21 -2.52 -6.64
C VAL A 292 -8.33 -3.75 -6.82
N CYS A 293 -8.23 -4.29 -8.03
CA CYS A 293 -7.67 -5.62 -8.26
C CYS A 293 -6.12 -5.65 -8.16
N TYR A 294 -5.58 -6.68 -7.50
CA TYR A 294 -4.15 -7.02 -7.50
C TYR A 294 -3.82 -8.26 -8.35
N SER A 295 -4.77 -8.74 -9.16
CA SER A 295 -4.51 -9.92 -10.01
C SER A 295 -3.54 -9.57 -11.13
N GLU A 296 -2.47 -10.34 -11.25
CA GLU A 296 -1.54 -10.33 -12.40
C GLU A 296 -2.17 -10.90 -13.69
N LEU A 297 -3.38 -11.44 -13.60
CA LEU A 297 -4.11 -12.04 -14.74
C LEU A 297 -5.24 -11.13 -15.25
N ARG A 298 -5.28 -9.88 -14.80
CA ARG A 298 -6.29 -8.93 -15.26
C ARG A 298 -5.95 -8.42 -16.65
N THR A 299 -6.96 -8.28 -17.51
CA THR A 299 -6.88 -7.65 -18.83
C THR A 299 -7.36 -6.20 -18.81
N GLU A 300 -7.97 -5.78 -17.69
CA GLU A 300 -8.45 -4.43 -17.40
C GLU A 300 -8.01 -4.04 -15.97
N PHE A 301 -8.31 -2.81 -15.51
CA PHE A 301 -7.98 -2.38 -14.15
C PHE A 301 -8.53 -3.29 -13.05
N ASN A 302 -9.75 -3.81 -13.24
CA ASN A 302 -10.36 -4.78 -12.35
C ASN A 302 -10.70 -6.07 -13.09
N CYS A 303 -10.23 -7.22 -12.59
CA CYS A 303 -10.61 -8.50 -13.21
C CYS A 303 -12.08 -8.89 -12.98
N SER A 304 -12.78 -8.20 -12.07
CA SER A 304 -14.19 -8.43 -11.72
C SER A 304 -14.54 -9.87 -11.34
N ASN A 305 -13.52 -10.68 -10.99
CA ASN A 305 -13.68 -12.12 -10.75
C ASN A 305 -12.80 -12.65 -9.60
N CYS A 306 -12.10 -11.77 -8.87
CA CYS A 306 -11.34 -12.16 -7.69
C CYS A 306 -12.08 -11.77 -6.41
N GLU A 307 -11.75 -12.44 -5.32
CA GLU A 307 -12.37 -12.22 -4.01
C GLU A 307 -12.30 -10.75 -3.57
N LYS A 308 -11.18 -10.06 -3.78
CA LYS A 308 -11.05 -8.62 -3.46
C LYS A 308 -11.99 -7.73 -4.28
N CYS A 309 -12.14 -8.01 -5.59
CA CYS A 309 -13.11 -7.31 -6.44
C CYS A 309 -14.53 -7.57 -5.94
N PHE A 310 -14.87 -8.82 -5.65
CA PHE A 310 -16.20 -9.23 -5.20
C PHE A 310 -16.64 -8.57 -3.90
N ARG A 311 -15.74 -8.39 -2.93
CA ARG A 311 -16.06 -7.62 -1.73
C ARG A 311 -16.51 -6.19 -2.05
N THR A 312 -15.81 -5.54 -2.96
CA THR A 312 -16.14 -4.14 -3.34
C THR A 312 -17.40 -4.09 -4.19
N ILE A 313 -17.58 -5.04 -5.12
CA ILE A 313 -18.78 -5.17 -5.95
C ILE A 313 -20.02 -5.36 -5.07
N LEU A 314 -19.99 -6.31 -4.13
CA LEU A 314 -21.10 -6.51 -3.20
C LEU A 314 -21.35 -5.27 -2.33
N GLY A 315 -20.28 -4.64 -1.82
CA GLY A 315 -20.39 -3.40 -1.06
C GLY A 315 -21.08 -2.28 -1.85
N LEU A 316 -20.82 -2.15 -3.15
CA LEU A 316 -21.49 -1.18 -4.03
C LEU A 316 -22.96 -1.54 -4.28
N ILE A 317 -23.25 -2.82 -4.54
CA ILE A 317 -24.63 -3.33 -4.71
C ILE A 317 -25.47 -2.99 -3.46
N LEU A 318 -24.93 -3.25 -2.28
CA LEU A 318 -25.57 -2.96 -1.00
C LEU A 318 -25.74 -1.46 -0.71
N ASN A 319 -25.08 -0.58 -1.47
CA ASN A 319 -25.30 0.87 -1.46
C ASN A 319 -26.23 1.34 -2.60
N GLY A 320 -26.93 0.43 -3.28
CA GLY A 320 -27.81 0.77 -4.40
C GLY A 320 -27.05 1.25 -5.64
N ARG A 321 -25.75 0.94 -5.76
CA ARG A 321 -24.91 1.39 -6.88
C ARG A 321 -24.67 0.26 -7.88
N ASN A 322 -24.71 0.62 -9.16
CA ASN A 322 -24.24 -0.25 -10.23
C ASN A 322 -22.72 -0.37 -10.16
N PRO A 323 -22.13 -1.56 -9.89
CA PRO A 323 -20.68 -1.72 -9.86
C PRO A 323 -20.00 -1.36 -11.19
N ASN A 324 -20.70 -1.47 -12.31
CA ASN A 324 -20.15 -1.16 -13.63
C ASN A 324 -19.84 0.35 -13.78
N ASP A 325 -20.53 1.21 -13.03
CA ASP A 325 -20.23 2.66 -13.00
C ASP A 325 -18.90 2.97 -12.29
N TYR A 326 -18.37 2.02 -11.51
CA TYR A 326 -17.14 2.16 -10.72
C TYR A 326 -15.95 1.38 -11.31
N GLY A 327 -16.04 0.98 -12.58
CA GLY A 327 -14.95 0.30 -13.29
C GLY A 327 -14.88 -1.21 -13.07
N PHE A 328 -16.01 -1.84 -12.73
CA PHE A 328 -16.18 -3.29 -12.79
C PHE A 328 -16.92 -3.71 -14.07
N ASN A 329 -16.91 -5.01 -14.35
CA ASN A 329 -17.64 -5.61 -15.46
C ASN A 329 -18.34 -6.87 -14.97
N VAL A 330 -19.59 -6.71 -14.52
CA VAL A 330 -20.41 -7.75 -13.89
C VAL A 330 -21.87 -7.67 -14.29
N ASP A 331 -22.55 -8.80 -14.13
CA ASP A 331 -23.95 -9.07 -14.43
C ASP A 331 -24.62 -9.78 -13.24
N GLU A 332 -25.89 -10.15 -13.36
CA GLU A 332 -26.66 -10.85 -12.32
C GLU A 332 -26.01 -12.17 -11.87
N LYS A 333 -25.15 -12.78 -12.70
CA LYS A 333 -24.41 -14.01 -12.38
C LYS A 333 -23.30 -13.80 -11.37
N VAL A 334 -23.06 -12.55 -10.95
CA VAL A 334 -22.00 -12.21 -10.00
C VAL A 334 -22.15 -12.93 -8.66
N TYR A 335 -23.38 -13.15 -8.17
CA TYR A 335 -23.62 -13.86 -6.91
C TYR A 335 -23.13 -15.32 -6.95
N ASP A 336 -23.38 -16.04 -8.05
CA ASP A 336 -22.88 -17.41 -8.22
C ASP A 336 -21.35 -17.47 -8.32
N LYS A 337 -20.75 -16.45 -8.97
CA LYS A 337 -19.31 -16.31 -9.06
C LYS A 337 -18.68 -16.08 -7.67
N PHE A 338 -19.32 -15.30 -6.79
CA PHE A 338 -18.87 -15.12 -5.40
C PHE A 338 -18.71 -16.46 -4.70
N TYR A 339 -19.78 -17.26 -4.67
CA TYR A 339 -19.78 -18.56 -3.99
C TYR A 339 -18.75 -19.52 -4.61
N THR A 340 -18.60 -19.50 -5.94
CA THR A 340 -17.63 -20.35 -6.63
C THR A 340 -16.20 -20.01 -6.23
N VAL A 341 -15.82 -18.73 -6.28
CA VAL A 341 -14.47 -18.28 -5.90
C VAL A 341 -14.20 -18.49 -4.41
N LEU A 342 -15.18 -18.24 -3.55
CA LEU A 342 -15.02 -18.46 -2.11
C LEU A 342 -14.91 -19.94 -1.74
N LYS A 343 -15.58 -20.86 -2.46
CA LYS A 343 -15.41 -22.30 -2.28
C LYS A 343 -13.97 -22.72 -2.55
N ILE A 344 -13.37 -22.27 -3.65
CA ILE A 344 -12.02 -22.70 -4.08
C ILE A 344 -10.86 -21.88 -3.46
N GLY A 345 -11.13 -20.65 -3.00
CA GLY A 345 -10.13 -19.71 -2.51
C GLY A 345 -9.49 -20.12 -1.18
N SER A 346 -8.51 -19.36 -0.70
CA SER A 346 -8.03 -19.51 0.69
C SER A 346 -9.03 -18.88 1.66
N ALA A 347 -9.19 -19.47 2.85
CA ALA A 347 -9.92 -18.88 3.95
C ALA A 347 -8.94 -18.50 5.07
N SER A 348 -9.13 -17.32 5.66
CA SER A 348 -8.40 -16.82 6.82
C SER A 348 -9.35 -16.02 7.70
N LYS A 349 -8.98 -15.77 8.96
CA LYS A 349 -9.76 -14.92 9.86
C LYS A 349 -10.01 -13.53 9.28
N GLY A 350 -9.01 -12.93 8.64
CA GLY A 350 -9.16 -11.64 7.97
C GLY A 350 -10.15 -11.68 6.79
N VAL A 351 -10.08 -12.71 5.95
CA VAL A 351 -11.07 -12.89 4.87
C VAL A 351 -12.48 -13.07 5.44
N GLN A 352 -12.63 -13.89 6.48
CA GLN A 352 -13.91 -14.06 7.16
C GLN A 352 -14.47 -12.73 7.68
N TYR A 353 -13.65 -11.93 8.37
CA TYR A 353 -14.04 -10.61 8.86
C TYR A 353 -14.54 -9.69 7.74
N PHE A 354 -13.84 -9.65 6.60
CA PHE A 354 -14.25 -8.80 5.47
C PHE A 354 -15.57 -9.25 4.80
N TRP A 355 -15.95 -10.52 4.91
CA TRP A 355 -17.27 -10.97 4.44
C TRP A 355 -18.35 -10.81 5.50
N TRP A 356 -17.98 -10.91 6.78
CA TRP A 356 -18.86 -10.61 7.89
C TRP A 356 -19.36 -9.15 7.87
N GLU A 357 -18.49 -8.17 7.62
CA GLU A 357 -18.92 -6.76 7.48
C GLU A 357 -19.96 -6.55 6.35
N LEU A 358 -19.82 -7.29 5.24
CA LEU A 358 -20.77 -7.25 4.12
C LEU A 358 -22.10 -7.90 4.48
N MET A 359 -22.08 -9.01 5.23
CA MET A 359 -23.29 -9.61 5.79
C MET A 359 -24.00 -8.64 6.74
N GLU A 360 -23.26 -7.98 7.64
CA GLU A 360 -23.84 -7.02 8.58
C GLU A 360 -24.44 -5.80 7.89
N LYS A 361 -23.81 -5.30 6.82
CA LYS A 361 -24.40 -4.29 5.94
C LYS A 361 -25.67 -4.83 5.26
N ALA A 362 -25.63 -6.03 4.70
CA ALA A 362 -26.78 -6.64 4.03
C ALA A 362 -28.00 -6.78 4.96
N LYS A 363 -27.80 -7.06 6.25
CA LYS A 363 -28.87 -7.13 7.26
C LYS A 363 -29.55 -5.79 7.54
N LYS A 364 -28.88 -4.67 7.25
CA LYS A 364 -29.34 -3.30 7.57
C LYS A 364 -29.92 -2.53 6.39
N VAL A 365 -29.76 -3.04 5.17
CA VAL A 365 -30.25 -2.38 3.96
C VAL A 365 -31.48 -3.10 3.44
N ASP A 366 -32.53 -2.34 3.12
CA ASP A 366 -33.75 -2.88 2.51
C ASP A 366 -33.69 -2.84 0.98
N ASP A 367 -33.09 -1.79 0.43
CA ASP A 367 -32.87 -1.60 -1.00
C ASP A 367 -31.41 -1.81 -1.39
N PHE A 368 -31.20 -2.35 -2.58
CA PHE A 368 -29.90 -2.64 -3.18
C PHE A 368 -30.00 -2.54 -4.70
N TYR A 369 -28.86 -2.48 -5.39
CA TYR A 369 -28.83 -2.43 -6.84
C TYR A 369 -29.27 -3.78 -7.43
N VAL A 370 -30.24 -3.75 -8.34
CA VAL A 370 -30.75 -4.93 -9.04
C VAL A 370 -30.26 -4.88 -10.48
N PHE A 371 -29.61 -5.95 -10.95
CA PHE A 371 -29.15 -6.06 -12.33
C PHE A 371 -30.29 -6.41 -13.28
N ASN A 372 -31.11 -7.39 -12.91
CA ASN A 372 -32.12 -7.93 -13.80
C ASN A 372 -33.44 -8.26 -13.09
N ASP A 373 -33.41 -9.13 -12.06
CA ASP A 373 -34.61 -9.64 -11.40
C ASP A 373 -34.55 -9.39 -9.89
N LYS A 374 -35.46 -8.54 -9.40
CA LYS A 374 -35.48 -8.15 -7.97
C LYS A 374 -35.80 -9.34 -7.07
N GLU A 375 -36.64 -10.28 -7.49
CA GLU A 375 -37.02 -11.44 -6.67
C GLU A 375 -35.85 -12.41 -6.54
N GLU A 376 -35.22 -12.78 -7.66
CA GLU A 376 -34.07 -13.68 -7.66
C GLU A 376 -32.88 -13.11 -6.90
N GLU A 377 -32.59 -11.82 -7.09
CA GLU A 377 -31.47 -11.17 -6.41
C GLU A 377 -31.76 -10.94 -4.91
N THR A 378 -33.02 -10.69 -4.53
CA THR A 378 -33.43 -10.66 -3.11
C THR A 378 -33.16 -12.00 -2.43
N ILE A 379 -33.40 -13.12 -3.11
CA ILE A 379 -33.07 -14.46 -2.59
C ILE A 379 -31.56 -14.60 -2.36
N GLN A 380 -30.71 -14.06 -3.25
CA GLN A 380 -29.25 -14.11 -3.07
C GLN A 380 -28.80 -13.24 -1.89
N ILE A 381 -29.34 -12.02 -1.76
CA ILE A 381 -29.05 -11.13 -0.62
C ILE A 381 -29.51 -11.77 0.70
N ASN A 382 -30.67 -12.41 0.75
CA ASN A 382 -31.16 -13.11 1.94
C ASN A 382 -30.22 -14.23 2.38
N LYS A 383 -29.69 -15.03 1.44
CA LYS A 383 -28.67 -16.05 1.76
C LYS A 383 -27.42 -15.43 2.40
N ILE A 384 -27.02 -14.23 1.96
CA ILE A 384 -25.90 -13.51 2.54
C ILE A 384 -26.25 -13.02 3.95
N ARG A 385 -27.43 -12.41 4.14
CA ARG A 385 -27.95 -11.97 5.45
C ARG A 385 -27.98 -13.11 6.48
N GLU A 386 -28.35 -14.30 6.03
CA GLU A 386 -28.46 -15.52 6.84
C GLU A 386 -27.10 -16.16 7.17
N GLY A 387 -25.98 -15.61 6.67
CA GLY A 387 -24.65 -16.08 7.05
C GLY A 387 -24.04 -17.16 6.17
N LYS A 388 -24.62 -17.49 5.00
CA LYS A 388 -24.13 -18.56 4.11
C LYS A 388 -22.64 -18.45 3.75
N ILE A 389 -22.12 -17.22 3.60
CA ILE A 389 -20.69 -17.01 3.32
C ILE A 389 -19.83 -17.22 4.57
N ASP A 390 -20.30 -16.75 5.72
CA ASP A 390 -19.59 -16.89 6.99
C ASP A 390 -19.46 -18.38 7.36
N ASP A 391 -20.57 -19.13 7.29
CA ASP A 391 -20.59 -20.59 7.49
C ASP A 391 -19.59 -21.31 6.57
N LEU A 392 -19.55 -20.91 5.29
CA LEU A 392 -18.65 -21.49 4.29
C LEU A 392 -17.18 -21.21 4.62
N LEU A 393 -16.85 -20.01 5.09
CA LEU A 393 -15.48 -19.66 5.47
C LEU A 393 -15.08 -20.32 6.79
N GLU A 394 -15.98 -20.37 7.77
CA GLU A 394 -15.75 -21.04 9.06
C GLU A 394 -15.45 -22.53 8.86
N GLN A 395 -16.28 -23.24 8.08
CA GLN A 395 -16.06 -24.65 7.74
C GLN A 395 -14.69 -24.89 7.12
N LYS A 396 -14.21 -23.95 6.29
CA LYS A 396 -12.89 -24.04 5.64
C LYS A 396 -11.74 -23.73 6.60
N ILE A 397 -11.91 -22.78 7.50
CA ILE A 397 -10.91 -22.42 8.52
C ILE A 397 -10.70 -23.59 9.49
N ASN A 398 -11.79 -24.29 9.83
CA ASN A 398 -11.81 -25.41 10.75
C ASN A 398 -11.47 -26.77 10.09
N ASN A 399 -11.26 -26.82 8.77
CA ASN A 399 -10.93 -28.06 8.05
C ASN A 399 -9.45 -28.48 8.23
N PRO A 400 -9.13 -29.73 8.62
CA PRO A 400 -7.77 -30.20 8.92
C PRO A 400 -6.76 -30.18 7.75
N ASN A 401 -7.18 -30.00 6.49
CA ASN A 401 -6.31 -30.06 5.30
C ASN A 401 -5.34 -28.86 5.11
N LYS A 402 -5.01 -28.12 6.18
CA LYS A 402 -4.13 -26.94 6.22
C LYS A 402 -2.78 -27.12 5.51
N ILE A 403 -2.23 -28.33 5.50
CA ILE A 403 -0.89 -28.62 4.98
C ILE A 403 -0.82 -28.43 3.45
N LYS A 404 -1.79 -28.94 2.69
CA LYS A 404 -1.80 -28.82 1.21
C LYS A 404 -1.95 -27.38 0.74
N HIS A 405 -2.79 -26.59 1.41
CA HIS A 405 -3.01 -25.18 1.07
C HIS A 405 -1.81 -24.29 1.43
N ARG A 406 -1.16 -24.54 2.57
CA ARG A 406 0.08 -23.86 2.97
C ARG A 406 1.23 -24.18 2.01
N ILE A 407 1.37 -25.44 1.58
CA ILE A 407 2.36 -25.84 0.57
C ILE A 407 2.09 -25.16 -0.78
N LYS A 408 0.84 -25.09 -1.24
CA LYS A 408 0.48 -24.42 -2.49
C LYS A 408 0.76 -22.91 -2.47
N PHE A 409 0.54 -22.26 -1.32
CA PHE A 409 0.88 -20.85 -1.12
C PHE A 409 2.40 -20.62 -1.10
N ILE A 410 3.16 -21.47 -0.39
CA ILE A 410 4.62 -21.41 -0.35
C ILE A 410 5.22 -21.63 -1.74
N ILE A 411 4.77 -22.64 -2.49
CA ILE A 411 5.28 -22.92 -3.85
C ILE A 411 5.00 -21.74 -4.79
N ARG A 412 3.80 -21.13 -4.72
CA ARG A 412 3.42 -19.98 -5.56
C ARG A 412 4.28 -18.75 -5.31
N ASN A 413 4.66 -18.50 -4.06
CA ASN A 413 5.42 -17.30 -3.68
C ASN A 413 6.94 -17.53 -3.70
N LYS A 414 7.42 -18.76 -3.48
CA LYS A 414 8.86 -19.10 -3.45
C LYS A 414 9.43 -19.35 -4.85
N PHE A 415 8.59 -19.70 -5.84
CA PHE A 415 9.02 -19.97 -7.21
C PHE A 415 8.15 -19.24 -8.25
N PRO A 416 8.21 -17.89 -8.32
CA PRO A 416 7.45 -17.12 -9.31
C PRO A 416 7.74 -17.54 -10.77
N TRP A 417 8.95 -18.07 -11.03
CA TRP A 417 9.37 -18.57 -12.33
C TRP A 417 8.62 -19.85 -12.77
N LEU A 418 8.17 -20.73 -11.85
CA LEU A 418 7.35 -21.89 -12.22
C LEU A 418 6.00 -21.45 -12.79
N ARG A 419 5.47 -20.31 -12.32
CA ARG A 419 4.25 -19.69 -12.84
C ARG A 419 4.47 -19.04 -14.22
N ARG A 420 5.66 -18.46 -14.46
CA ARG A 420 6.08 -17.96 -15.79
C ARG A 420 6.30 -19.11 -16.78
N LEU A 421 6.86 -20.24 -16.32
CA LEU A 421 7.05 -21.45 -17.12
C LEU A 421 5.71 -22.09 -17.51
N TYR A 422 4.77 -22.17 -16.56
CA TYR A 422 3.40 -22.65 -16.82
C TYR A 422 2.66 -21.76 -17.85
N LYS A 423 2.85 -20.43 -17.81
CA LYS A 423 2.34 -19.51 -18.84
C LYS A 423 2.93 -19.77 -20.24
N LYS A 424 4.19 -20.17 -20.34
CA LYS A 424 4.86 -20.50 -21.62
C LYS A 424 4.44 -21.86 -22.21
N ILE A 425 3.85 -22.75 -21.40
CA ILE A 425 3.44 -24.10 -21.83
C ILE A 425 1.94 -24.13 -22.22
N MET A 426 1.16 -23.14 -21.76
CA MET A 426 -0.28 -23.00 -22.03
C MET A 426 -0.62 -22.01 -23.16
N HIS A 427 0.39 -21.57 -23.93
CA HIS A 427 0.24 -20.79 -25.16
C HIS A 427 0.96 -21.48 -26.31
#